data_AF-A0A6M5YRL6-F1
#
_entry.id   AF-A0A6M5YRL6-F1
#
_cell.length_a   1.000
_cell.length_b   1.000
_cell.length_c   1.000
_cell.angle_alpha   90.00
_cell.angle_beta   90.00
_cell.angle_gamma   90.00
#
_symmetry.space_group_name_H-M   'P 1'
#
loop_
_entity.id
_entity.type
_entity.pdbx_description
1 polymer ?
#
loop_
_entity_poly.entity_id
_entity_poly.type
_entity_poly.pdbx_seq_one_letter_code
_entity_poly.pdbx_strand_id
1 'polypeptide(L)'
;MRPLSRLLLLAGCAWFAAHAAGAQEPKAQPKPPDKAPAKGDKAEPVPGRKTRKIEGFTFVFSEDAVTADPSKYERPPLEVLEYECKLLSKMLSPKALDVLRRLVIFVDWDDRVALANGRSGAALASYYSHSPQQIVAEGKHPLQSRGVTIHSLKALTEQRQPKNDARIPCLLLHEFAHAVHDQLFGYDHAGIKAAYEQAMERSLYEKDFYAATNAREFFAEMTCVYLDRLNYYPHTRADLKKHDPVTFKTLEGIWSVAEPATKTAKAPLPHSEKASLDVSLPADVKFGPTLAGPEPVAADLAGKVVLIGYWGAEFTNVLPRLDRLHGELADYGLVVVGAHAYERTPEEIKAAAEKRDVRVAVVRGTFIKDESGKAFKGQPGGRAVLFDHTGKCVYRSSAYDADAAVRAAVGKRLLATAVGSDEVPPAFKSVADAFAAGAGPVAAYPKLGPLTNSSDADTKDRAKKLAELILAPGQKALTGAQASAKSDPVGAFVAAEQVAARFKNTPLAAKATNLTTNLRGDKAVAAELKARTVATQVQQLGNRLRAQEGSFSPGESAFLSKNQAAIEQLKALLEQLRKQYPTARATAEAEKVAREFQIP
;
A
#
# COMPACT_ATOMS: atom_id res chain seq x y z
N MET A 1 -58.06 39.31 19.02
CA MET A 1 -59.30 38.52 18.91
C MET A 1 -59.05 37.33 17.98
N ARG A 2 -59.17 36.10 18.50
CA ARG A 2 -59.38 34.87 17.71
C ARG A 2 -60.86 34.84 17.25
N PRO A 3 -61.32 34.00 16.28
CA PRO A 3 -60.89 32.61 16.05
C PRO A 3 -60.93 32.16 14.55
N LEU A 4 -60.89 30.89 14.06
CA LEU A 4 -60.85 29.47 14.51
C LEU A 4 -60.35 28.67 13.27
N SER A 5 -59.38 27.73 13.34
CA SER A 5 -59.52 26.23 13.29
C SER A 5 -60.26 25.63 12.08
N ARG A 6 -59.98 24.45 11.50
CA ARG A 6 -58.95 23.38 11.55
C ARG A 6 -59.39 22.34 10.48
N LEU A 7 -58.42 21.80 9.73
CA LEU A 7 -58.15 20.37 9.49
C LEU A 7 -59.23 19.35 8.96
N LEU A 8 -58.73 18.47 8.07
CA LEU A 8 -59.04 17.04 7.80
C LEU A 8 -59.96 16.60 6.61
N LEU A 9 -59.27 15.96 5.67
CA LEU A 9 -59.36 14.53 5.26
C LEU A 9 -60.54 13.99 4.42
N LEU A 10 -60.11 13.51 3.24
CA LEU A 10 -60.26 12.17 2.65
C LEU A 10 -61.59 11.70 2.05
N ALA A 11 -61.41 11.21 0.81
CA ALA A 11 -62.10 10.11 0.14
C ALA A 11 -63.46 10.41 -0.49
N GLY A 12 -63.45 10.59 -1.81
CA GLY A 12 -64.59 10.41 -2.69
C GLY A 12 -64.25 9.44 -3.82
N CYS A 13 -64.54 8.16 -3.59
CA CYS A 13 -65.09 7.24 -4.60
C CYS A 13 -66.43 7.85 -5.09
N ALA A 14 -67.03 7.58 -6.25
CA ALA A 14 -66.71 6.91 -7.49
C ALA A 14 -67.93 7.19 -8.43
N TRP A 15 -67.95 6.56 -9.61
CA TRP A 15 -69.07 6.47 -10.59
C TRP A 15 -69.17 7.69 -11.54
N PHE A 16 -69.19 7.54 -12.87
CA PHE A 16 -69.99 6.60 -13.66
C PHE A 16 -69.25 6.08 -14.90
N ALA A 17 -69.62 4.85 -15.27
CA ALA A 17 -69.29 4.19 -16.54
C ALA A 17 -70.22 4.62 -17.68
N ALA A 18 -69.80 4.27 -18.91
CA ALA A 18 -70.57 4.07 -20.14
C ALA A 18 -70.95 5.32 -20.96
N HIS A 19 -70.82 5.39 -22.29
CA HIS A 19 -70.35 4.50 -23.38
C HIS A 19 -70.31 5.37 -24.66
N ALA A 20 -69.28 5.24 -25.51
CA ALA A 20 -69.40 5.14 -26.98
C ALA A 20 -68.03 5.29 -27.66
N ALA A 21 -67.75 4.35 -28.55
CA ALA A 21 -66.45 4.02 -29.10
C ALA A 21 -65.89 5.02 -30.12
N GLY A 22 -64.55 5.12 -30.11
CA GLY A 22 -63.75 5.07 -31.34
C GLY A 22 -63.28 6.41 -31.90
N ALA A 23 -62.36 7.10 -31.20
CA ALA A 23 -61.62 8.24 -31.76
C ALA A 23 -60.13 7.90 -31.91
N GLN A 24 -59.61 8.23 -33.09
CA GLN A 24 -58.23 8.08 -33.50
C GLN A 24 -57.43 9.37 -33.20
N GLU A 25 -56.13 9.18 -32.90
CA GLU A 25 -55.00 10.14 -32.79
C GLU A 25 -54.88 11.00 -31.50
N PRO A 26 -53.65 11.24 -30.95
CA PRO A 26 -52.36 11.40 -31.65
C PRO A 26 -51.20 10.48 -31.19
N LYS A 27 -50.22 10.26 -32.09
CA LYS A 27 -49.07 9.35 -31.93
C LYS A 27 -48.20 9.69 -30.70
N ALA A 28 -48.12 8.74 -29.76
CA ALA A 28 -47.12 8.68 -28.70
C ALA A 28 -46.04 7.64 -29.02
N GLN A 29 -44.80 7.96 -28.65
CA GLN A 29 -43.58 7.17 -28.87
C GLN A 29 -43.69 5.72 -28.37
N PRO A 30 -43.18 4.72 -29.12
CA PRO A 30 -43.26 3.33 -28.71
C PRO A 30 -42.35 3.05 -27.52
N LYS A 31 -42.94 2.45 -26.49
CA LYS A 31 -42.28 1.84 -25.34
C LYS A 31 -41.16 0.89 -25.79
N PRO A 32 -40.02 0.80 -25.08
CA PRO A 32 -38.98 -0.16 -25.41
C PRO A 32 -39.55 -1.59 -25.31
N PRO A 33 -39.35 -2.44 -26.33
CA PRO A 33 -39.83 -3.81 -26.30
C PRO A 33 -39.04 -4.65 -25.29
N ASP A 34 -39.74 -5.59 -24.66
CA ASP A 34 -39.17 -6.66 -23.86
C ASP A 34 -38.02 -7.33 -24.63
N LYS A 35 -36.80 -7.25 -24.08
CA LYS A 35 -35.66 -7.93 -24.68
C LYS A 35 -35.78 -9.42 -24.38
N ALA A 36 -36.24 -10.16 -25.37
CA ALA A 36 -35.87 -11.55 -25.58
C ALA A 36 -34.33 -11.72 -25.50
N PRO A 37 -33.83 -12.87 -25.00
CA PRO A 37 -32.41 -13.04 -24.74
C PRO A 37 -31.64 -13.08 -26.06
N ALA A 38 -30.83 -12.04 -26.30
CA ALA A 38 -29.89 -12.03 -27.40
C ALA A 38 -28.75 -13.03 -27.12
N LYS A 39 -28.84 -14.22 -27.74
CA LYS A 39 -27.66 -15.05 -28.02
C LYS A 39 -26.87 -14.36 -29.14
N GLY A 40 -25.95 -13.49 -28.76
CA GLY A 40 -24.77 -13.18 -29.55
C GLY A 40 -23.60 -13.88 -28.87
N ASP A 41 -22.81 -14.63 -29.63
CA ASP A 41 -21.55 -15.21 -29.13
C ASP A 41 -20.67 -14.08 -28.61
N LYS A 42 -20.62 -13.94 -27.28
CA LYS A 42 -19.71 -13.00 -26.64
C LYS A 42 -18.31 -13.55 -26.85
N ALA A 43 -17.50 -12.82 -27.62
CA ALA A 43 -16.07 -13.08 -27.68
C ALA A 43 -15.53 -13.17 -26.23
N GLU A 44 -14.81 -14.25 -25.96
CA GLU A 44 -14.22 -14.48 -24.64
C GLU A 44 -13.26 -13.33 -24.30
N PRO A 45 -13.26 -12.83 -23.05
CA PRO A 45 -12.44 -11.69 -22.63
C PRO A 45 -10.93 -12.00 -22.66
N VAL A 46 -10.57 -13.29 -22.73
CA VAL A 46 -9.19 -13.78 -22.86
C VAL A 46 -9.16 -14.78 -24.02
N PRO A 47 -8.42 -14.49 -25.12
CA PRO A 47 -8.29 -15.42 -26.23
C PRO A 47 -7.78 -16.79 -25.78
N GLY A 48 -8.38 -17.87 -26.28
CA GLY A 48 -7.99 -19.25 -25.94
C GLY A 48 -8.42 -19.74 -24.56
N ARG A 49 -9.24 -18.97 -23.82
CA ARG A 49 -9.80 -19.37 -22.53
C ARG A 49 -11.32 -19.22 -22.51
N LYS A 50 -12.00 -20.02 -21.69
CA LYS A 50 -13.47 -19.97 -21.55
C LYS A 50 -13.89 -19.42 -20.20
N THR A 51 -14.85 -18.50 -20.20
CA THR A 51 -15.34 -17.86 -18.97
C THR A 51 -16.56 -18.59 -18.42
N ARG A 52 -16.59 -18.90 -17.12
CA ARG A 52 -17.81 -19.38 -16.44
C ARG A 52 -18.02 -18.64 -15.13
N LYS A 53 -19.28 -18.52 -14.73
CA LYS A 53 -19.64 -18.04 -13.39
C LYS A 53 -20.09 -19.21 -12.52
N ILE A 54 -19.52 -19.33 -11.33
CA ILE A 54 -19.84 -20.37 -10.35
C ILE A 54 -20.01 -19.68 -9.00
N GLU A 55 -21.17 -19.82 -8.34
CA GLU A 55 -21.46 -19.18 -7.02
C GLU A 55 -21.19 -17.66 -6.97
N GLY A 56 -21.36 -16.98 -8.11
CA GLY A 56 -21.09 -15.55 -8.28
C GLY A 56 -19.64 -15.17 -8.54
N PHE A 57 -18.69 -16.12 -8.49
CA PHE A 57 -17.29 -15.93 -8.85
C PHE A 57 -17.11 -16.06 -10.37
N THR A 58 -16.16 -15.30 -10.94
CA THR A 58 -15.87 -15.33 -12.37
C THR A 58 -14.57 -16.09 -12.60
N PHE A 59 -14.64 -17.22 -13.31
CA PHE A 59 -13.51 -18.08 -13.63
C PHE A 59 -13.20 -18.05 -15.13
N VAL A 60 -11.91 -18.08 -15.47
CA VAL A 60 -11.39 -18.10 -16.84
C VAL A 60 -10.49 -19.32 -17.02
N PHE A 61 -11.04 -20.36 -17.66
CA PHE A 61 -10.44 -21.68 -17.78
C PHE A 61 -9.56 -21.80 -19.01
N SER A 62 -8.40 -22.44 -18.88
CA SER A 62 -7.66 -22.97 -20.04
C SER A 62 -8.50 -23.98 -20.82
N GLU A 63 -8.19 -24.18 -22.09
CA GLU A 63 -8.89 -25.16 -22.93
C GLU A 63 -8.83 -26.57 -22.32
N ASP A 64 -7.63 -26.99 -21.89
CA ASP A 64 -7.42 -28.28 -21.23
C ASP A 64 -8.29 -28.47 -19.98
N ALA A 65 -8.48 -27.41 -19.18
CA ALA A 65 -9.30 -27.49 -17.97
C ALA A 65 -10.79 -27.67 -18.30
N VAL A 66 -11.23 -27.25 -19.49
CA VAL A 66 -12.61 -27.43 -19.95
C VAL A 66 -12.82 -28.79 -20.59
N THR A 67 -11.82 -29.31 -21.31
CA THR A 67 -11.92 -30.56 -22.09
C THR A 67 -11.45 -31.80 -21.33
N ALA A 68 -10.89 -31.63 -20.13
CA ALA A 68 -10.47 -32.74 -19.30
C ALA A 68 -11.62 -33.71 -18.99
N ASP A 69 -11.34 -35.02 -19.09
CA ASP A 69 -12.30 -36.08 -18.81
C ASP A 69 -12.62 -36.17 -17.30
N PRO A 70 -13.87 -35.89 -16.88
CA PRO A 70 -14.25 -35.95 -15.48
C PRO A 70 -14.68 -37.36 -15.03
N SER A 71 -14.82 -38.33 -15.94
CA SER A 71 -15.50 -39.62 -15.71
C SER A 71 -14.92 -40.46 -14.56
N LYS A 72 -13.62 -40.28 -14.29
CA LYS A 72 -12.90 -41.00 -13.22
C LYS A 72 -13.10 -40.40 -11.83
N TYR A 73 -13.73 -39.23 -11.71
CA TYR A 73 -13.96 -38.55 -10.43
C TYR A 73 -15.39 -38.73 -9.98
N GLU A 74 -15.57 -39.05 -8.70
CA GLU A 74 -16.89 -39.09 -8.06
C GLU A 74 -17.52 -37.69 -8.00
N ARG A 75 -16.70 -36.68 -7.70
CA ARG A 75 -17.06 -35.25 -7.83
C ARG A 75 -16.28 -34.63 -9.00
N PRO A 76 -16.94 -34.22 -10.09
CA PRO A 76 -16.30 -33.58 -11.23
C PRO A 76 -15.59 -32.25 -10.89
N PRO A 77 -14.59 -31.82 -11.70
CA PRO A 77 -13.81 -30.62 -11.42
C PRO A 77 -14.61 -29.33 -11.21
N LEU A 78 -15.67 -29.10 -11.98
CA LEU A 78 -16.49 -27.89 -11.85
C LEU A 78 -17.34 -27.91 -10.57
N GLU A 79 -17.81 -29.09 -10.16
CA GLU A 79 -18.52 -29.26 -8.89
C GLU A 79 -17.58 -29.12 -7.69
N VAL A 80 -16.29 -29.47 -7.85
CA VAL A 80 -15.25 -29.18 -6.85
C VAL A 80 -15.08 -27.67 -6.66
N LEU A 81 -15.02 -26.89 -7.74
CA LEU A 81 -14.96 -25.42 -7.63
C LEU A 81 -16.22 -24.84 -7.00
N GLU A 82 -17.39 -25.34 -7.38
CA GLU A 82 -18.66 -24.96 -6.75
C GLU A 82 -18.66 -25.27 -5.24
N TYR A 83 -18.15 -26.44 -4.86
CA TYR A 83 -18.01 -26.85 -3.46
C TYR A 83 -17.07 -25.92 -2.69
N GLU A 84 -15.86 -25.62 -3.20
CA GLU A 84 -14.95 -24.65 -2.59
C GLU A 84 -15.61 -23.26 -2.44
N CYS A 85 -16.27 -22.77 -3.48
CA CYS A 85 -16.95 -21.48 -3.45
C CYS A 85 -18.10 -21.45 -2.44
N LYS A 86 -18.82 -22.57 -2.25
CA LYS A 86 -19.85 -22.71 -1.21
C LYS A 86 -19.23 -22.72 0.18
N LEU A 87 -18.10 -23.38 0.39
CA LEU A 87 -17.35 -23.31 1.66
C LEU A 87 -16.93 -21.87 1.97
N LEU A 88 -16.29 -21.18 1.01
CA LEU A 88 -15.92 -19.77 1.13
C LEU A 88 -17.14 -18.88 1.45
N SER A 89 -18.25 -19.09 0.75
CA SER A 89 -19.50 -18.33 0.95
C SER A 89 -20.13 -18.54 2.33
N LYS A 90 -19.91 -19.71 2.96
CA LYS A 90 -20.36 -20.00 4.33
C LYS A 90 -19.45 -19.38 5.39
N MET A 91 -18.14 -19.31 5.11
CA MET A 91 -17.14 -18.86 6.08
C MET A 91 -16.91 -17.35 6.09
N LEU A 92 -16.98 -16.70 4.92
CA LEU A 92 -16.56 -15.31 4.74
C LEU A 92 -17.72 -14.32 4.90
N SER A 93 -17.39 -13.11 5.36
CA SER A 93 -18.37 -12.01 5.46
C SER A 93 -18.88 -11.56 4.07
N PRO A 94 -20.09 -11.00 3.97
CA PRO A 94 -20.63 -10.51 2.70
C PRO A 94 -19.71 -9.51 1.98
N LYS A 95 -18.99 -8.67 2.75
CA LYS A 95 -18.04 -7.69 2.23
C LYS A 95 -16.80 -8.35 1.60
N ALA A 96 -16.28 -9.41 2.23
CA ALA A 96 -15.20 -10.20 1.64
C ALA A 96 -15.67 -10.93 0.38
N LEU A 97 -16.87 -11.52 0.40
CA LEU A 97 -17.43 -12.19 -0.78
C LEU A 97 -17.66 -11.24 -1.95
N ASP A 98 -18.10 -10.00 -1.71
CA ASP A 98 -18.24 -8.98 -2.75
C ASP A 98 -16.90 -8.62 -3.41
N VAL A 99 -15.82 -8.50 -2.62
CA VAL A 99 -14.46 -8.31 -3.14
C VAL A 99 -14.04 -9.50 -4.02
N LEU A 100 -14.20 -10.71 -3.51
CA LEU A 100 -13.72 -11.91 -4.19
C LEU A 100 -14.51 -12.23 -5.48
N ARG A 101 -15.81 -11.95 -5.50
CA ARG A 101 -16.67 -12.13 -6.69
C ARG A 101 -16.37 -11.13 -7.81
N ARG A 102 -15.67 -10.03 -7.52
CA ARG A 102 -15.17 -9.08 -8.54
C ARG A 102 -13.87 -9.54 -9.21
N LEU A 103 -13.19 -10.55 -8.66
CA LEU A 103 -11.95 -11.06 -9.24
C LEU A 103 -12.23 -11.85 -10.52
N VAL A 104 -11.27 -11.81 -11.44
CA VAL A 104 -11.17 -12.75 -12.56
C VAL A 104 -10.19 -13.84 -12.14
N ILE A 105 -10.70 -15.04 -11.87
CA ILE A 105 -9.89 -16.15 -11.36
C ILE A 105 -9.46 -17.01 -12.54
N PHE A 106 -8.16 -17.08 -12.80
CA PHE A 106 -7.62 -17.92 -13.85
C PHE A 106 -7.55 -19.37 -13.37
N VAL A 107 -7.88 -20.33 -14.23
CA VAL A 107 -7.86 -21.75 -13.90
C VAL A 107 -7.16 -22.52 -15.00
N ASP A 108 -6.11 -23.22 -14.62
CA ASP A 108 -5.34 -24.12 -15.47
C ASP A 108 -5.57 -25.57 -15.03
N TRP A 109 -5.42 -26.53 -15.96
CA TRP A 109 -5.70 -27.93 -15.66
C TRP A 109 -4.65 -28.54 -14.73
N ASP A 110 -3.37 -28.36 -15.06
CA ASP A 110 -2.24 -28.89 -14.29
C ASP A 110 -0.93 -28.13 -14.61
N ASP A 111 -0.95 -26.79 -14.51
CA ASP A 111 0.26 -25.98 -14.62
C ASP A 111 1.10 -26.13 -13.34
N ARG A 112 2.34 -26.61 -13.48
CA ARG A 112 3.19 -26.95 -12.34
C ARG A 112 4.07 -25.77 -11.97
N VAL A 113 3.53 -24.89 -11.13
CA VAL A 113 4.24 -23.76 -10.57
C VAL A 113 4.97 -24.17 -9.29
N ALA A 114 6.28 -23.96 -9.22
CA ALA A 114 7.06 -24.20 -8.00
C ALA A 114 6.67 -23.24 -6.87
N LEU A 115 6.75 -23.68 -5.61
CA LEU A 115 6.44 -22.84 -4.45
C LEU A 115 7.49 -21.73 -4.27
N ALA A 116 7.04 -20.48 -4.18
CA ALA A 116 7.91 -19.29 -4.07
C ALA A 116 8.70 -19.19 -2.74
N ASN A 117 8.39 -20.04 -1.76
CA ASN A 117 9.06 -20.13 -0.46
C ASN A 117 10.16 -21.21 -0.43
N GLY A 118 10.40 -21.90 -1.54
CA GLY A 118 11.39 -22.96 -1.61
C GLY A 118 11.00 -24.28 -0.93
N ARG A 119 9.72 -24.54 -0.70
CA ARG A 119 9.28 -25.86 -0.25
C ARG A 119 9.13 -26.80 -1.44
N SER A 120 9.37 -28.10 -1.22
CA SER A 120 9.11 -29.12 -2.23
C SER A 120 7.61 -29.22 -2.55
N GLY A 121 7.28 -29.33 -3.83
CA GLY A 121 5.90 -29.43 -4.32
C GLY A 121 5.55 -28.39 -5.37
N ALA A 122 4.29 -28.39 -5.80
CA ALA A 122 3.72 -27.41 -6.72
C ALA A 122 2.65 -26.59 -6.00
N ALA A 123 2.60 -25.29 -6.28
CA ALA A 123 1.54 -24.41 -5.80
C ALA A 123 0.21 -24.84 -6.43
N LEU A 124 -0.80 -25.12 -5.59
CA LEU A 124 -2.15 -25.41 -6.06
C LEU A 124 -2.79 -24.17 -6.71
N ALA A 125 -2.58 -23.03 -6.06
CA ALA A 125 -3.06 -21.72 -6.49
C ALA A 125 -2.07 -20.65 -6.01
N SER A 126 -2.17 -19.43 -6.55
CA SER A 126 -1.42 -18.27 -6.08
C SER A 126 -2.21 -16.98 -6.23
N TYR A 127 -2.04 -16.07 -5.28
CA TYR A 127 -2.43 -14.69 -5.37
C TYR A 127 -1.30 -13.81 -5.93
N TYR A 128 -1.60 -13.03 -6.96
CA TYR A 128 -0.63 -12.13 -7.60
C TYR A 128 -0.87 -10.67 -7.22
N SER A 129 -0.16 -10.15 -6.22
CA SER A 129 -0.33 -8.73 -5.79
C SER A 129 0.25 -7.66 -6.73
N HIS A 130 0.88 -8.08 -7.81
CA HIS A 130 1.59 -7.22 -8.76
C HIS A 130 0.66 -6.34 -9.58
N SER A 131 1.15 -5.18 -10.04
CA SER A 131 0.43 -4.32 -11.00
C SER A 131 0.28 -5.01 -12.36
N PRO A 132 -0.65 -4.55 -13.23
CA PRO A 132 -0.80 -5.12 -14.57
C PRO A 132 0.51 -5.09 -15.38
N GLN A 133 1.31 -4.03 -15.23
CA GLN A 133 2.60 -3.92 -15.92
C GLN A 133 3.62 -4.94 -15.42
N GLN A 134 3.65 -5.22 -14.10
CA GLN A 134 4.53 -6.21 -13.51
C GLN A 134 4.14 -7.64 -13.93
N ILE A 135 2.83 -7.96 -13.95
CA ILE A 135 2.33 -9.27 -14.38
C ILE A 135 2.61 -9.55 -15.85
N VAL A 136 2.47 -8.53 -16.71
CA VAL A 136 2.84 -8.65 -18.13
C VAL A 136 4.35 -8.86 -18.30
N ALA A 137 5.18 -8.19 -17.49
CA ALA A 137 6.63 -8.40 -17.51
C ALA A 137 7.04 -9.82 -17.05
N GLU A 138 6.20 -10.50 -16.28
CA GLU A 138 6.34 -11.91 -15.90
C GLU A 138 5.77 -12.88 -16.95
N GLY A 139 5.32 -12.39 -18.11
CA GLY A 139 4.75 -13.20 -19.19
C GLY A 139 3.31 -13.67 -18.94
N LYS A 140 2.61 -13.08 -17.97
CA LYS A 140 1.24 -13.44 -17.59
C LYS A 140 0.21 -12.47 -18.16
N HIS A 141 -1.06 -12.88 -18.21
CA HIS A 141 -2.13 -12.04 -18.73
C HIS A 141 -2.42 -10.89 -17.75
N PRO A 142 -2.61 -9.63 -18.19
CA PRO A 142 -2.79 -8.48 -17.30
C PRO A 142 -3.98 -8.62 -16.34
N LEU A 143 -5.02 -9.38 -16.70
CA LEU A 143 -6.17 -9.68 -15.82
C LEU A 143 -5.84 -10.61 -14.63
N GLN A 144 -4.66 -11.23 -14.61
CA GLN A 144 -4.17 -11.98 -13.44
C GLN A 144 -3.59 -11.03 -12.36
N SER A 145 -3.45 -9.73 -12.65
CA SER A 145 -3.04 -8.73 -11.66
C SER A 145 -4.05 -8.58 -10.54
N ARG A 146 -3.53 -8.58 -9.30
CA ARG A 146 -4.32 -8.51 -8.06
C ARG A 146 -5.43 -9.55 -8.02
N GLY A 147 -5.15 -10.73 -8.59
CA GLY A 147 -6.10 -11.83 -8.76
C GLY A 147 -5.52 -13.16 -8.30
N VAL A 148 -6.39 -14.17 -8.25
CA VAL A 148 -6.03 -15.55 -7.93
C VAL A 148 -5.91 -16.35 -9.23
N THR A 149 -4.89 -17.19 -9.32
CA THR A 149 -4.78 -18.24 -10.34
C THR A 149 -4.74 -19.60 -9.67
N ILE A 150 -5.62 -20.51 -10.10
CA ILE A 150 -5.60 -21.92 -9.73
C ILE A 150 -4.76 -22.63 -10.78
N HIS A 151 -3.56 -23.07 -10.40
CA HIS A 151 -2.60 -23.65 -11.35
C HIS A 151 -2.95 -25.09 -11.72
N SER A 152 -3.50 -25.86 -10.77
CA SER A 152 -3.89 -27.25 -11.02
C SER A 152 -5.31 -27.54 -10.51
N LEU A 153 -6.30 -27.37 -11.41
CA LEU A 153 -7.67 -27.83 -11.17
C LEU A 153 -7.71 -29.35 -10.97
N LYS A 154 -6.81 -30.09 -11.62
CA LYS A 154 -6.66 -31.54 -11.45
C LYS A 154 -6.30 -31.90 -10.00
N ALA A 155 -5.24 -31.31 -9.45
CA ALA A 155 -4.83 -31.58 -8.07
C ALA A 155 -5.90 -31.13 -7.06
N LEU A 156 -6.58 -30.00 -7.32
CA LEU A 156 -7.72 -29.56 -6.52
C LEU A 156 -8.84 -30.62 -6.53
N THR A 157 -9.16 -31.15 -7.72
CA THR A 157 -10.20 -32.18 -7.90
C THR A 157 -9.84 -33.46 -7.18
N GLU A 158 -8.61 -33.95 -7.35
CA GLU A 158 -8.12 -35.18 -6.71
C GLU A 158 -8.18 -35.08 -5.17
N GLN A 159 -7.83 -33.92 -4.61
CA GLN A 159 -7.91 -33.70 -3.16
C GLN A 159 -9.37 -33.58 -2.68
N ARG A 160 -10.28 -32.99 -3.47
CA ARG A 160 -11.66 -32.70 -3.09
C ARG A 160 -12.72 -33.69 -3.52
N GLN A 161 -12.35 -34.96 -3.51
CA GLN A 161 -13.33 -36.05 -3.61
C GLN A 161 -14.09 -36.23 -2.28
N PRO A 162 -15.37 -36.65 -2.30
CA PRO A 162 -16.23 -36.72 -1.11
C PRO A 162 -15.61 -37.49 0.08
N LYS A 163 -14.86 -38.56 -0.19
CA LYS A 163 -14.12 -39.35 0.81
C LYS A 163 -13.08 -38.55 1.64
N ASN A 164 -12.72 -37.35 1.20
CA ASN A 164 -11.71 -36.50 1.82
C ASN A 164 -12.29 -35.27 2.54
N ASP A 165 -13.58 -34.94 2.33
CA ASP A 165 -14.18 -33.67 2.78
C ASP A 165 -14.03 -33.43 4.29
N ALA A 166 -14.13 -34.48 5.11
CA ALA A 166 -13.97 -34.37 6.56
C ALA A 166 -12.54 -34.04 7.00
N ARG A 167 -11.53 -34.41 6.19
CA ARG A 167 -10.10 -34.35 6.55
C ARG A 167 -9.37 -33.12 6.03
N ILE A 168 -9.78 -32.59 4.88
CA ILE A 168 -9.02 -31.54 4.20
C ILE A 168 -9.72 -30.18 4.41
N PRO A 169 -9.02 -29.13 4.89
CA PRO A 169 -9.57 -27.78 5.03
C PRO A 169 -9.77 -27.11 3.66
N CYS A 170 -10.53 -26.02 3.59
CA CYS A 170 -10.77 -25.18 2.41
C CYS A 170 -9.44 -24.84 1.70
N LEU A 171 -9.26 -25.36 0.49
CA LEU A 171 -7.97 -25.33 -0.21
C LEU A 171 -7.72 -23.98 -0.89
N LEU A 172 -8.80 -23.27 -1.22
CA LEU A 172 -8.72 -21.93 -1.80
C LEU A 172 -8.71 -20.81 -0.75
N LEU A 173 -8.99 -21.11 0.52
CA LEU A 173 -9.14 -20.09 1.56
C LEU A 173 -7.87 -19.25 1.75
N HIS A 174 -6.69 -19.87 1.71
CA HIS A 174 -5.42 -19.18 1.90
C HIS A 174 -5.20 -18.08 0.84
N GLU A 175 -5.28 -18.42 -0.44
CA GLU A 175 -5.07 -17.45 -1.54
C GLU A 175 -6.17 -16.39 -1.60
N PHE A 176 -7.40 -16.76 -1.23
CA PHE A 176 -8.50 -15.80 -1.15
C PHE A 176 -8.35 -14.88 0.07
N ALA A 177 -7.74 -15.34 1.16
CA ALA A 177 -7.37 -14.47 2.28
C ALA A 177 -6.34 -13.43 1.85
N HIS A 178 -5.33 -13.80 1.04
CA HIS A 178 -4.41 -12.83 0.43
C HIS A 178 -5.13 -11.79 -0.42
N ALA A 179 -6.10 -12.21 -1.23
CA ALA A 179 -6.90 -11.31 -2.05
C ALA A 179 -7.74 -10.34 -1.21
N VAL A 180 -8.37 -10.82 -0.12
CA VAL A 180 -9.09 -9.95 0.81
C VAL A 180 -8.13 -9.00 1.54
N HIS A 181 -6.96 -9.49 1.97
CA HIS A 181 -5.93 -8.67 2.61
C HIS A 181 -5.51 -7.52 1.70
N ASP A 182 -5.16 -7.79 0.44
CA ASP A 182 -4.75 -6.75 -0.51
C ASP A 182 -5.90 -5.79 -0.86
N GLN A 183 -7.06 -6.32 -1.25
CA GLN A 183 -8.11 -5.49 -1.85
C GLN A 183 -8.99 -4.77 -0.84
N LEU A 184 -9.16 -5.33 0.37
CA LEU A 184 -10.05 -4.76 1.38
C LEU A 184 -9.32 -3.99 2.48
N PHE A 185 -8.16 -4.49 2.89
CA PHE A 185 -7.42 -3.96 4.04
C PHE A 185 -6.11 -3.27 3.64
N GLY A 186 -5.51 -3.70 2.53
CA GLY A 186 -4.13 -3.40 2.15
C GLY A 186 -3.11 -4.13 3.02
N TYR A 187 -1.97 -4.53 2.45
CA TYR A 187 -0.90 -5.22 3.20
C TYR A 187 -0.25 -4.42 4.31
N ASP A 188 -0.54 -3.11 4.40
CA ASP A 188 -0.09 -2.22 5.46
C ASP A 188 -1.08 -2.14 6.64
N HIS A 189 -2.08 -3.03 6.69
CA HIS A 189 -3.05 -3.05 7.77
C HIS A 189 -2.37 -3.22 9.15
N ALA A 190 -2.41 -2.14 9.95
CA ALA A 190 -1.64 -2.04 11.19
C ALA A 190 -2.00 -3.11 12.21
N GLY A 191 -3.28 -3.49 12.32
CA GLY A 191 -3.71 -4.53 13.26
C GLY A 191 -3.16 -5.92 12.91
N ILE A 192 -3.02 -6.21 11.61
CA ILE A 192 -2.48 -7.50 11.15
C ILE A 192 -0.97 -7.54 11.36
N LYS A 193 -0.27 -6.45 11.01
CA LYS A 193 1.17 -6.33 11.26
C LYS A 193 1.52 -6.41 12.73
N ALA A 194 0.78 -5.71 13.60
CA ALA A 194 1.01 -5.75 15.03
C ALA A 194 0.77 -7.14 15.62
N ALA A 195 -0.30 -7.83 15.18
CA ALA A 195 -0.56 -9.21 15.59
C ALA A 195 0.59 -10.15 15.17
N TYR A 196 1.06 -10.02 13.93
CA TYR A 196 2.23 -10.78 13.43
C TYR A 196 3.51 -10.48 14.22
N GLU A 197 3.85 -9.20 14.38
CA GLU A 197 5.07 -8.78 15.07
C GLU A 197 5.07 -9.27 16.53
N GLN A 198 3.95 -9.13 17.24
CA GLN A 198 3.79 -9.64 18.60
C GLN A 198 3.89 -11.17 18.66
N ALA A 199 3.24 -11.86 17.73
CA ALA A 199 3.27 -13.32 17.61
C ALA A 199 4.71 -13.83 17.45
N MET A 200 5.50 -13.18 16.59
CA MET A 200 6.90 -13.53 16.36
C MET A 200 7.79 -13.15 17.55
N GLU A 201 7.60 -11.97 18.14
CA GLU A 201 8.36 -11.53 19.32
C GLU A 201 8.18 -12.48 20.51
N ARG A 202 6.94 -12.92 20.73
CA ARG A 202 6.60 -13.89 21.78
C ARG A 202 6.96 -15.32 21.40
N SER A 203 7.56 -15.54 20.23
CA SER A 203 7.91 -16.85 19.70
C SER A 203 6.75 -17.84 19.75
N LEU A 204 5.53 -17.37 19.45
CA LEU A 204 4.33 -18.21 19.49
C LEU A 204 4.31 -19.22 18.34
N TYR A 205 5.08 -19.01 17.29
CA TYR A 205 5.12 -19.88 16.12
C TYR A 205 6.57 -20.24 15.82
N GLU A 206 6.80 -21.48 15.38
CA GLU A 206 8.12 -21.91 14.96
C GLU A 206 8.56 -21.13 13.72
N LYS A 207 9.85 -20.83 13.63
CA LYS A 207 10.41 -20.02 12.54
C LYS A 207 10.22 -20.66 11.16
N ASP A 208 10.09 -21.98 11.12
CA ASP A 208 9.91 -22.76 9.89
C ASP A 208 8.43 -22.88 9.49
N PHE A 209 7.50 -22.38 10.31
CA PHE A 209 6.08 -22.37 9.98
C PHE A 209 5.77 -21.31 8.93
N TYR A 210 4.81 -21.60 8.06
CA TYR A 210 4.49 -20.71 6.98
C TYR A 210 3.97 -19.36 7.47
N ALA A 211 3.19 -19.37 8.57
CA ALA A 211 2.74 -18.17 9.26
C ALA A 211 3.89 -17.27 9.77
N ALA A 212 5.10 -17.79 9.98
CA ALA A 212 6.26 -17.03 10.43
C ALA A 212 7.05 -16.37 9.28
N THR A 213 6.66 -16.60 8.02
CA THR A 213 7.39 -16.11 6.84
C THR A 213 7.32 -14.58 6.71
N ASN A 214 6.11 -14.03 6.81
CA ASN A 214 5.84 -12.60 6.82
C ASN A 214 4.39 -12.32 7.25
N ALA A 215 4.04 -11.05 7.49
CA ALA A 215 2.70 -10.66 7.93
C ALA A 215 1.56 -11.02 6.95
N ARG A 216 1.85 -11.23 5.65
CA ARG A 216 0.85 -11.65 4.67
C ARG A 216 0.54 -13.13 4.86
N GLU A 217 1.56 -13.98 4.93
CA GLU A 217 1.40 -15.41 5.18
C GLU A 217 0.81 -15.65 6.57
N PHE A 218 1.24 -14.87 7.57
CA PHE A 218 0.62 -14.88 8.90
C PHE A 218 -0.88 -14.62 8.82
N PHE A 219 -1.31 -13.58 8.11
CA PHE A 219 -2.74 -13.29 7.98
C PHE A 219 -3.51 -14.40 7.28
N ALA A 220 -2.97 -14.94 6.18
CA ALA A 220 -3.62 -16.00 5.42
C ALA A 220 -3.73 -17.29 6.24
N GLU A 221 -2.64 -17.72 6.87
CA GLU A 221 -2.60 -18.90 7.73
C GLU A 221 -3.51 -18.73 8.95
N MET A 222 -3.45 -17.60 9.65
CA MET A 222 -4.29 -17.37 10.84
C MET A 222 -5.78 -17.20 10.45
N THR A 223 -6.08 -16.71 9.25
CA THR A 223 -7.44 -16.76 8.69
C THR A 223 -7.91 -18.19 8.48
N CYS A 224 -7.05 -19.08 7.97
CA CYS A 224 -7.36 -20.51 7.87
C CYS A 224 -7.64 -21.12 9.25
N VAL A 225 -6.83 -20.82 10.27
CA VAL A 225 -7.09 -21.29 11.65
C VAL A 225 -8.43 -20.76 12.19
N TYR A 226 -8.73 -19.49 11.94
CA TYR A 226 -9.91 -18.83 12.49
C TYR A 226 -11.22 -19.28 11.83
N LEU A 227 -11.22 -19.50 10.52
CA LEU A 227 -12.43 -19.85 9.75
C LEU A 227 -12.59 -21.36 9.49
N ASP A 228 -11.49 -22.11 9.52
CA ASP A 228 -11.47 -23.55 9.27
C ASP A 228 -10.42 -24.22 10.19
N ARG A 229 -9.26 -24.62 9.64
CA ARG A 229 -8.15 -25.24 10.38
C ARG A 229 -6.83 -25.27 9.61
N LEU A 230 -5.74 -25.53 10.34
CA LEU A 230 -4.39 -25.81 9.81
C LEU A 230 -3.87 -27.19 10.21
N ASN A 231 -2.86 -27.64 9.47
CA ASN A 231 -2.21 -28.94 9.67
C ASN A 231 -1.12 -28.90 10.77
N TYR A 232 -0.81 -27.72 11.30
CA TYR A 232 0.12 -27.49 12.40
C TYR A 232 -0.51 -26.57 13.44
N TYR A 233 0.03 -26.57 14.66
CA TYR A 233 -0.54 -25.84 15.79
C TYR A 233 -0.27 -24.31 15.66
N PRO A 234 -1.25 -23.43 15.96
CA PRO A 234 -2.61 -23.72 16.40
C PRO A 234 -3.49 -24.26 15.26
N HIS A 235 -4.19 -25.37 15.52
CA HIS A 235 -4.96 -26.07 14.48
C HIS A 235 -6.32 -25.44 14.24
N THR A 236 -6.98 -24.97 15.29
CA THR A 236 -8.37 -24.53 15.25
C THR A 236 -8.56 -23.13 15.83
N ARG A 237 -9.71 -22.51 15.56
CA ARG A 237 -10.12 -21.24 16.18
C ARG A 237 -10.05 -21.27 17.71
N ALA A 238 -10.33 -22.42 18.34
CA ALA A 238 -10.24 -22.58 19.79
C ALA A 238 -8.79 -22.61 20.29
N ASP A 239 -7.89 -23.26 19.55
CA ASP A 239 -6.46 -23.26 19.84
C ASP A 239 -5.89 -21.86 19.69
N LEU A 240 -6.24 -21.16 18.60
CA LEU A 240 -5.82 -19.77 18.37
C LEU A 240 -6.24 -18.86 19.52
N LYS A 241 -7.48 -19.00 20.01
CA LYS A 241 -7.97 -18.20 21.16
C LYS A 241 -7.14 -18.38 22.42
N LYS A 242 -6.64 -19.60 22.66
CA LYS A 242 -5.83 -19.93 23.85
C LYS A 242 -4.36 -19.53 23.64
N HIS A 243 -3.82 -19.85 22.48
CA HIS A 243 -2.40 -19.72 22.14
C HIS A 243 -2.00 -18.29 21.82
N ASP A 244 -2.82 -17.62 21.00
CA ASP A 244 -2.60 -16.27 20.50
C ASP A 244 -3.91 -15.46 20.56
N PRO A 245 -4.34 -15.07 21.77
CA PRO A 245 -5.61 -14.36 21.99
C PRO A 245 -5.66 -12.99 21.28
N VAL A 246 -4.51 -12.38 20.99
CA VAL A 246 -4.45 -11.08 20.30
C VAL A 246 -4.73 -11.26 18.81
N THR A 247 -4.12 -12.26 18.17
CA THR A 247 -4.43 -12.61 16.79
C THR A 247 -5.86 -13.08 16.65
N PHE A 248 -6.36 -13.89 17.59
CA PHE A 248 -7.77 -14.27 17.65
C PHE A 248 -8.70 -13.05 17.63
N LYS A 249 -8.46 -12.07 18.51
CA LYS A 249 -9.29 -10.86 18.61
C LYS A 249 -9.19 -9.99 17.35
N THR A 250 -8.01 -9.92 16.75
CA THR A 250 -7.78 -9.19 15.49
C THR A 250 -8.61 -9.79 14.36
N LEU A 251 -8.57 -11.12 14.22
CA LEU A 251 -9.36 -11.83 13.21
C LEU A 251 -10.86 -11.80 13.51
N GLU A 252 -11.25 -11.77 14.78
CA GLU A 252 -12.64 -11.59 15.18
C GLU A 252 -13.20 -10.24 14.71
N GLY A 253 -12.43 -9.16 14.80
CA GLY A 253 -12.83 -7.86 14.25
C GLY A 253 -12.88 -7.82 12.72
N ILE A 254 -12.14 -8.70 12.04
CA ILE A 254 -12.07 -8.77 10.58
C ILE A 254 -13.20 -9.63 9.99
N TRP A 255 -13.47 -10.77 10.61
CA TRP A 255 -14.28 -11.84 10.03
C TRP A 255 -15.67 -12.02 10.67
N SER A 256 -15.94 -11.47 11.86
CA SER A 256 -17.25 -11.65 12.50
C SER A 256 -18.37 -10.99 11.70
N VAL A 257 -19.42 -11.78 11.44
CA VAL A 257 -20.62 -11.35 10.71
C VAL A 257 -21.63 -10.75 11.69
N ALA A 258 -21.70 -9.42 11.76
CA ALA A 258 -22.81 -8.71 12.37
C ALA A 258 -23.19 -7.51 11.50
N GLU A 259 -24.28 -7.68 10.73
CA GLU A 259 -25.26 -6.70 10.17
C GLU A 259 -24.74 -5.40 9.49
N PRO A 260 -25.51 -4.83 8.55
CA PRO A 260 -25.01 -3.89 7.55
C PRO A 260 -24.50 -2.60 8.18
N ALA A 261 -23.60 -1.95 7.45
CA ALA A 261 -23.10 -0.62 7.75
C ALA A 261 -24.25 0.41 7.82
N THR A 262 -24.97 0.45 8.94
CA THR A 262 -25.32 1.74 9.54
C THR A 262 -24.03 2.52 9.64
N LYS A 263 -24.09 3.81 9.35
CA LYS A 263 -22.95 4.75 9.45
C LYS A 263 -22.37 4.72 10.87
N THR A 264 -21.56 3.72 11.19
CA THR A 264 -20.77 3.64 12.40
C THR A 264 -19.43 4.25 12.06
N ALA A 265 -19.18 5.40 12.69
CA ALA A 265 -17.86 5.97 12.80
C ALA A 265 -16.84 4.85 13.12
N LYS A 266 -15.69 4.90 12.46
CA LYS A 266 -14.53 4.02 12.67
C LYS A 266 -14.45 3.59 14.14
N ALA A 267 -14.60 2.30 14.42
CA ALA A 267 -14.18 1.76 15.70
C ALA A 267 -12.66 2.02 15.81
N PRO A 268 -12.19 2.70 16.87
CA PRO A 268 -10.80 3.05 16.96
C PRO A 268 -9.94 1.79 17.22
N LEU A 269 -8.87 1.55 16.44
CA LEU A 269 -7.66 0.81 16.84
C LEU A 269 -7.32 1.04 18.33
N PRO A 270 -6.67 0.09 19.03
CA PRO A 270 -6.27 0.22 20.45
C PRO A 270 -5.34 1.40 20.79
N HIS A 271 -4.95 2.21 19.80
CA HIS A 271 -4.12 3.42 19.89
C HIS A 271 -4.81 4.66 19.28
N SER A 272 -6.07 4.52 18.85
CA SER A 272 -6.81 5.53 18.10
C SER A 272 -7.98 6.12 18.86
N GLU A 273 -8.02 5.93 20.17
CA GLU A 273 -8.57 6.96 21.02
C GLU A 273 -7.99 8.30 20.56
N LYS A 274 -8.87 9.20 20.13
CA LYS A 274 -8.53 10.59 19.89
C LYS A 274 -8.14 11.15 21.25
N ALA A 275 -6.84 11.17 21.52
CA ALA A 275 -6.35 11.89 22.66
C ALA A 275 -6.62 13.37 22.42
N SER A 276 -6.87 14.10 23.50
CA SER A 276 -7.14 15.54 23.41
C SER A 276 -6.04 16.27 22.64
N LEU A 277 -6.48 17.23 21.83
CA LEU A 277 -5.64 18.13 21.05
C LEU A 277 -5.28 19.40 21.82
N ASP A 278 -5.72 19.55 23.07
CA ASP A 278 -5.43 20.72 23.93
C ASP A 278 -4.00 20.68 24.49
N VAL A 279 -3.05 20.27 23.65
CA VAL A 279 -1.62 20.27 23.93
C VAL A 279 -0.97 21.27 22.98
N SER A 280 -0.06 22.08 23.49
CA SER A 280 0.74 23.00 22.67
C SER A 280 2.21 22.64 22.80
N LEU A 281 2.97 22.81 21.72
CA LEU A 281 4.41 22.68 21.75
C LEU A 281 4.97 23.91 22.48
N PRO A 282 5.55 23.74 23.69
CA PRO A 282 6.07 24.88 24.40
C PRO A 282 7.36 25.37 23.76
N ALA A 283 7.62 26.69 23.79
CA ALA A 283 8.84 27.27 23.26
C ALA A 283 10.12 26.74 23.95
N ASP A 284 9.99 26.24 25.18
CA ASP A 284 11.03 25.61 25.99
C ASP A 284 10.99 24.07 25.95
N VAL A 285 10.42 23.47 24.90
CA VAL A 285 10.34 22.01 24.78
C VAL A 285 11.71 21.35 24.95
N LYS A 286 11.77 20.31 25.79
CA LYS A 286 13.01 19.56 26.04
C LYS A 286 12.91 18.18 25.41
N PHE A 287 13.88 17.86 24.57
CA PHE A 287 14.10 16.52 24.09
C PHE A 287 15.09 15.80 25.01
N GLY A 288 14.92 14.48 25.15
CA GLY A 288 15.98 13.67 25.76
C GLY A 288 17.24 13.67 24.89
N PRO A 289 18.35 13.09 25.38
CA PRO A 289 19.58 12.96 24.60
C PRO A 289 19.33 12.45 23.18
N THR A 290 19.90 13.13 22.19
CA THR A 290 19.88 12.71 20.79
C THR A 290 20.88 11.56 20.62
N LEU A 291 20.40 10.45 20.08
CA LEU A 291 21.16 9.20 19.93
C LEU A 291 21.55 8.93 18.47
N ALA A 292 20.76 9.43 17.53
CA ALA A 292 21.04 9.40 16.09
C ALA A 292 20.34 10.57 15.38
N GLY A 293 20.84 10.93 14.19
CA GLY A 293 20.30 12.05 13.41
C GLY A 293 20.65 13.43 13.98
N PRO A 294 20.16 14.51 13.34
CA PRO A 294 20.40 15.87 13.79
C PRO A 294 19.67 16.16 15.11
N GLU A 295 20.30 16.93 16.00
CA GLU A 295 19.68 17.32 17.27
C GLU A 295 18.49 18.26 17.03
N PRO A 296 17.30 17.99 17.61
CA PRO A 296 16.16 18.88 17.50
C PRO A 296 16.31 20.05 18.49
N VAL A 297 16.76 21.20 17.99
CA VAL A 297 16.95 22.42 18.80
C VAL A 297 15.61 23.15 18.94
N ALA A 298 15.17 23.39 20.18
CA ALA A 298 13.86 24.00 20.46
C ALA A 298 13.68 25.38 19.81
N ALA A 299 14.73 26.20 19.77
CA ALA A 299 14.72 27.53 19.15
C ALA A 299 14.41 27.48 17.64
N ASP A 300 14.74 26.38 16.97
CA ASP A 300 14.56 26.21 15.52
C ASP A 300 13.15 25.69 15.16
N LEU A 301 12.32 25.35 16.15
CA LEU A 301 10.97 24.82 15.95
C LEU A 301 9.92 25.90 15.73
N ALA A 302 10.23 27.16 16.07
CA ALA A 302 9.30 28.27 15.91
C ALA A 302 8.86 28.41 14.43
N GLY A 303 7.55 28.44 14.19
CA GLY A 303 7.00 28.55 12.83
C GLY A 303 7.14 27.28 11.98
N LYS A 304 7.58 26.14 12.55
CA LYS A 304 7.71 24.85 11.87
C LYS A 304 6.53 23.94 12.22
N VAL A 305 6.25 22.99 11.34
CA VAL A 305 5.38 21.85 11.68
C VAL A 305 6.26 20.82 12.37
N VAL A 306 5.85 20.30 13.53
CA VAL A 306 6.66 19.37 14.32
C VAL A 306 5.90 18.06 14.52
N LEU A 307 6.45 16.97 14.00
CA LEU A 307 5.94 15.61 14.17
C LEU A 307 6.81 14.84 15.15
N ILE A 308 6.22 14.36 16.23
CA ILE A 308 6.88 13.50 17.21
C ILE A 308 6.22 12.13 17.13
N GLY A 309 6.96 11.11 16.68
CA GLY A 309 6.48 9.72 16.65
C GLY A 309 7.19 8.87 17.69
N TYR A 310 6.40 8.08 18.41
CA TYR A 310 6.85 7.24 19.52
C TYR A 310 7.09 5.81 19.02
N TRP A 311 8.33 5.33 19.14
CA TRP A 311 8.78 4.07 18.55
C TRP A 311 9.57 3.22 19.55
N GLY A 312 9.83 1.97 19.18
CA GLY A 312 10.55 0.98 20.00
C GLY A 312 9.73 -0.30 20.18
N ALA A 313 10.38 -1.35 20.67
CA ALA A 313 9.81 -2.71 20.79
C ALA A 313 9.11 -3.16 19.49
N GLU A 314 7.82 -3.49 19.53
CA GLU A 314 7.04 -3.90 18.36
C GLU A 314 6.83 -2.75 17.34
N PHE A 315 6.85 -1.49 17.78
CA PHE A 315 6.59 -0.31 16.94
C PHE A 315 7.82 0.24 16.22
N THR A 316 8.81 -0.60 15.92
CA THR A 316 10.05 -0.12 15.26
C THR A 316 9.83 0.38 13.84
N ASN A 317 8.75 -0.04 13.18
CA ASN A 317 8.35 0.42 11.84
C ASN A 317 7.81 1.86 11.81
N VAL A 318 7.63 2.50 12.97
CA VAL A 318 7.34 3.94 13.05
C VAL A 318 8.51 4.76 12.50
N LEU A 319 9.75 4.39 12.79
CA LEU A 319 10.94 5.16 12.37
C LEU A 319 11.07 5.31 10.85
N PRO A 320 11.04 4.23 10.03
CA PRO A 320 11.06 4.37 8.57
C PRO A 320 9.92 5.23 8.01
N ARG A 321 8.75 5.20 8.66
CA ARG A 321 7.61 6.02 8.25
C ARG A 321 7.82 7.50 8.53
N LEU A 322 8.35 7.82 9.71
CA LEU A 322 8.78 9.17 10.06
C LEU A 322 9.85 9.67 9.08
N ASP A 323 10.82 8.83 8.74
CA ASP A 323 11.86 9.16 7.75
C ASP A 323 11.28 9.42 6.35
N ARG A 324 10.28 8.64 5.92
CA ARG A 324 9.58 8.89 4.65
C ARG A 324 8.94 10.28 4.63
N LEU A 325 8.24 10.66 5.70
CA LEU A 325 7.61 11.98 5.82
C LEU A 325 8.65 13.10 5.88
N HIS A 326 9.76 12.87 6.59
CA HIS A 326 10.90 13.78 6.62
C HIS A 326 11.46 14.01 5.20
N GLY A 327 11.77 12.94 4.46
CA GLY A 327 12.28 13.05 3.09
C GLY A 327 11.32 13.74 2.12
N GLU A 328 10.01 13.63 2.35
CA GLU A 328 9.00 14.31 1.54
C GLU A 328 8.90 15.81 1.90
N LEU A 329 8.87 16.15 3.19
CA LEU A 329 8.33 17.42 3.69
C LEU A 329 9.31 18.30 4.49
N ALA A 330 10.52 17.84 4.81
CA ALA A 330 11.48 18.60 5.62
C ALA A 330 11.84 19.95 4.97
N ASP A 331 12.06 19.95 3.65
CA ASP A 331 12.35 21.16 2.86
C ASP A 331 11.21 22.20 2.90
N TYR A 332 10.00 21.78 3.29
CA TYR A 332 8.81 22.63 3.42
C TYR A 332 8.53 23.06 4.86
N GLY A 333 9.46 22.79 5.79
CA GLY A 333 9.38 23.21 7.18
C GLY A 333 8.77 22.19 8.13
N LEU A 334 8.80 20.89 7.78
CA LEU A 334 8.52 19.81 8.71
C LEU A 334 9.79 19.44 9.51
N VAL A 335 9.67 19.38 10.82
CA VAL A 335 10.65 18.77 11.72
C VAL A 335 10.07 17.45 12.23
N VAL A 336 10.87 16.37 12.18
CA VAL A 336 10.43 15.03 12.59
C VAL A 336 11.36 14.50 13.67
N VAL A 337 10.78 14.05 14.77
CA VAL A 337 11.48 13.49 15.94
C VAL A 337 10.95 12.10 16.24
N GLY A 338 11.84 11.11 16.20
CA GLY A 338 11.61 9.74 16.64
C GLY A 338 11.93 9.58 18.12
N ALA A 339 10.90 9.62 18.97
CA ALA A 339 11.03 9.47 20.41
C ALA A 339 10.98 7.99 20.81
N HIS A 340 12.04 7.47 21.43
CA HIS A 340 12.00 6.10 21.94
C HIS A 340 11.06 6.01 23.15
N ALA A 341 10.09 5.08 23.11
CA ALA A 341 8.99 4.98 24.08
C ALA A 341 9.24 3.96 25.20
N TYR A 342 10.28 3.14 25.10
CA TYR A 342 10.53 2.01 25.99
C TYR A 342 11.84 2.16 26.78
N GLU A 343 11.95 1.44 27.89
CA GLU A 343 13.18 1.37 28.68
C GLU A 343 14.21 0.47 27.98
N ARG A 344 15.24 1.10 27.42
CA ARG A 344 16.41 0.48 26.76
C ARG A 344 17.65 1.32 27.05
N THR A 345 18.83 0.73 26.87
CA THR A 345 20.08 1.49 26.99
C THR A 345 20.26 2.44 25.79
N PRO A 346 20.96 3.57 25.93
CA PRO A 346 21.29 4.45 24.80
C PRO A 346 21.93 3.72 23.63
N GLU A 347 22.81 2.75 23.92
CA GLU A 347 23.55 1.96 22.94
C GLU A 347 22.61 1.06 22.13
N GLU A 348 21.64 0.39 22.78
CA GLU A 348 20.63 -0.44 22.12
C GLU A 348 19.73 0.39 21.20
N ILE A 349 19.31 1.57 21.66
CA ILE A 349 18.45 2.48 20.89
C ILE A 349 19.20 3.00 19.66
N LYS A 350 20.46 3.41 19.86
CA LYS A 350 21.33 3.88 18.78
C LYS A 350 21.56 2.80 17.73
N ALA A 351 21.94 1.59 18.14
CA ALA A 351 22.13 0.46 17.24
C ALA A 351 20.84 0.12 16.46
N ALA A 352 19.68 0.19 17.11
CA ALA A 352 18.39 -0.01 16.45
C ALA A 352 18.07 1.08 15.41
N ALA A 353 18.42 2.34 15.69
CA ALA A 353 18.24 3.44 14.74
C ALA A 353 19.21 3.33 13.55
N GLU A 354 20.49 3.06 13.81
CA GLU A 354 21.54 2.91 12.78
C GLU A 354 21.24 1.76 11.83
N LYS A 355 20.74 0.62 12.34
CA LYS A 355 20.31 -0.51 11.50
C LYS A 355 19.23 -0.13 10.48
N ARG A 356 18.48 0.96 10.71
CA ARG A 356 17.37 1.40 9.87
C ARG A 356 17.72 2.58 8.95
N ASP A 357 18.95 3.08 9.03
CA ASP A 357 19.48 4.15 8.17
C ASP A 357 18.53 5.37 8.03
N VAL A 358 17.99 5.83 9.16
CA VAL A 358 17.03 6.94 9.20
C VAL A 358 17.73 8.30 9.35
N ARG A 359 17.19 9.33 8.71
CA ARG A 359 17.71 10.71 8.73
C ARG A 359 17.12 11.56 9.86
N VAL A 360 16.01 11.10 10.45
CA VAL A 360 15.29 11.83 11.49
C VAL A 360 16.06 11.84 12.80
N ALA A 361 15.80 12.87 13.61
CA ALA A 361 16.30 12.93 14.98
C ALA A 361 15.74 11.77 15.80
N VAL A 362 16.60 10.99 16.46
CA VAL A 362 16.20 9.93 17.39
C VAL A 362 16.61 10.31 18.79
N VAL A 363 15.64 10.41 19.69
CA VAL A 363 15.86 10.93 21.06
C VAL A 363 15.40 9.93 22.13
N ARG A 364 16.06 9.96 23.29
CA ARG A 364 15.69 9.16 24.47
C ARG A 364 14.48 9.75 25.21
N GLY A 365 13.33 9.77 24.53
CA GLY A 365 12.07 10.32 25.02
C GLY A 365 11.91 11.83 24.81
N THR A 366 10.74 12.36 25.17
CA THR A 366 10.37 13.78 24.98
C THR A 366 9.65 14.31 26.20
N PHE A 367 9.94 15.54 26.60
CA PHE A 367 9.26 16.18 27.73
C PHE A 367 8.33 17.27 27.21
N ILE A 368 7.05 16.93 27.06
CA ILE A 368 6.01 17.84 26.56
C ILE A 368 5.03 18.12 27.70
N LYS A 369 4.61 19.37 27.88
CA LYS A 369 3.63 19.75 28.90
C LYS A 369 2.22 19.41 28.40
N ASP A 370 1.42 18.74 29.22
CA ASP A 370 0.00 18.49 28.95
C ASP A 370 -0.87 19.71 29.30
N GLU A 371 -2.19 19.55 29.16
CA GLU A 371 -3.24 20.54 29.46
C GLU A 371 -3.17 21.15 30.86
N SER A 372 -2.65 20.40 31.83
CA SER A 372 -2.51 20.83 33.23
C SER A 372 -1.19 21.54 33.49
N GLY A 373 -0.34 21.69 32.47
CA GLY A 373 1.04 22.18 32.59
C GLY A 373 2.01 21.10 33.12
N LYS A 374 1.54 19.87 33.34
CA LYS A 374 2.37 18.76 33.81
C LYS A 374 3.14 18.15 32.65
N ALA A 375 4.45 18.00 32.80
CA ALA A 375 5.26 17.36 31.77
C ALA A 375 4.96 15.85 31.70
N PHE A 376 4.63 15.34 30.52
CA PHE A 376 4.65 13.91 30.22
C PHE A 376 5.93 13.55 29.47
N LYS A 377 6.47 12.38 29.80
CA LYS A 377 7.77 11.87 29.31
C LYS A 377 7.69 11.19 27.92
N GLY A 378 6.48 10.95 27.44
CA GLY A 378 6.20 10.41 26.10
C GLY A 378 4.79 9.84 25.98
N GLN A 379 4.46 9.34 24.79
CA GLN A 379 3.26 8.54 24.54
C GLN A 379 3.67 7.05 24.39
N PRO A 380 2.72 6.11 24.52
CA PRO A 380 2.96 4.72 24.14
C PRO A 380 3.52 4.59 22.72
N GLY A 381 4.29 3.53 22.48
CA GLY A 381 4.78 3.18 21.15
C GLY A 381 3.64 3.12 20.13
N GLY A 382 3.95 3.44 18.86
CA GLY A 382 2.97 3.44 17.78
C GLY A 382 2.10 4.70 17.73
N ARG A 383 2.25 5.66 18.65
CA ARG A 383 1.55 6.95 18.63
C ARG A 383 2.39 8.06 18.01
N ALA A 384 1.73 9.11 17.56
CA ALA A 384 2.34 10.34 17.11
C ALA A 384 1.57 11.56 17.61
N VAL A 385 2.30 12.65 17.81
CA VAL A 385 1.79 13.98 18.12
C VAL A 385 2.31 14.93 17.04
N LEU A 386 1.42 15.72 16.45
CA LEU A 386 1.73 16.71 15.42
C LEU A 386 1.33 18.09 15.90
N PHE A 387 2.25 19.03 15.78
CA PHE A 387 2.03 20.44 16.02
C PHE A 387 2.11 21.20 14.70
N ASP A 388 1.15 22.09 14.46
CA ASP A 388 1.19 22.98 13.29
C ASP A 388 2.20 24.12 13.48
N HIS A 389 2.32 25.00 12.48
CA HIS A 389 3.29 26.11 12.50
C HIS A 389 3.04 27.14 13.62
N THR A 390 1.89 27.10 14.27
CA THR A 390 1.57 27.95 15.43
C THR A 390 1.95 27.29 16.76
N GLY A 391 2.40 26.04 16.73
CA GLY A 391 2.68 25.22 17.91
C GLY A 391 1.45 24.52 18.48
N LYS A 392 0.27 24.65 17.86
CA LYS A 392 -0.96 23.98 18.30
C LYS A 392 -0.96 22.51 17.89
N CYS A 393 -1.36 21.61 18.78
CA CYS A 393 -1.55 20.21 18.40
C CYS A 393 -2.75 20.07 17.45
N VAL A 394 -2.51 19.48 16.27
CA VAL A 394 -3.52 19.26 15.22
C VAL A 394 -3.76 17.78 14.93
N TYR A 395 -2.90 16.90 15.46
CA TYR A 395 -3.08 15.46 15.39
C TYR A 395 -2.40 14.77 16.57
N ARG A 396 -3.13 13.87 17.23
CA ARG A 396 -2.62 13.05 18.33
C ARG A 396 -3.29 11.68 18.32
N SER A 397 -2.66 10.73 17.66
CA SER A 397 -3.22 9.38 17.47
C SER A 397 -2.13 8.42 17.00
N SER A 398 -2.50 7.39 16.23
CA SER A 398 -1.61 6.43 15.58
C SER A 398 -0.55 7.12 14.70
N ALA A 399 0.71 6.72 14.82
CA ALA A 399 1.77 7.15 13.90
C ALA A 399 1.56 6.61 12.47
N TYR A 400 0.80 5.52 12.33
CA TYR A 400 0.50 4.86 11.05
C TYR A 400 -0.57 5.59 10.24
N ASP A 401 -1.29 6.54 10.84
CA ASP A 401 -2.37 7.29 10.19
C ASP A 401 -2.04 8.80 10.05
N ALA A 402 -0.83 9.21 10.45
CA ALA A 402 -0.44 10.62 10.57
C ALA A 402 -0.20 11.32 9.23
N ASP A 403 0.08 10.59 8.14
CA ASP A 403 0.55 11.15 6.86
C ASP A 403 -0.32 12.29 6.31
N ALA A 404 -1.64 12.08 6.28
CA ALA A 404 -2.57 13.08 5.74
C ALA A 404 -2.58 14.34 6.61
N ALA A 405 -2.57 14.19 7.94
CA ALA A 405 -2.55 15.31 8.86
C ALA A 405 -1.22 16.11 8.77
N VAL A 406 -0.10 15.40 8.60
CA VAL A 406 1.22 16.02 8.44
C VAL A 406 1.27 16.83 7.15
N ARG A 407 0.82 16.26 6.02
CA ARG A 407 0.74 16.98 4.73
C ARG A 407 -0.21 18.18 4.82
N ALA A 408 -1.36 18.03 5.49
CA ALA A 408 -2.29 19.12 5.70
C ALA A 408 -1.69 20.26 6.52
N ALA A 409 -0.98 19.97 7.62
CA ALA A 409 -0.33 20.97 8.45
C ALA A 409 0.78 21.72 7.68
N VAL A 410 1.60 20.99 6.91
CA VAL A 410 2.64 21.61 6.06
C VAL A 410 2.01 22.46 4.96
N GLY A 411 0.95 21.97 4.30
CA GLY A 411 0.21 22.72 3.30
C GLY A 411 -0.42 24.00 3.84
N LYS A 412 -1.04 23.93 5.03
CA LYS A 412 -1.59 25.10 5.74
C LYS A 412 -0.50 26.12 6.04
N ARG A 413 0.66 25.69 6.56
CA ARG A 413 1.82 26.57 6.80
C ARG A 413 2.26 27.29 5.54
N LEU A 414 2.42 26.57 4.43
CA LEU A 414 2.85 27.15 3.15
C LEU A 414 1.83 28.20 2.66
N LEU A 415 0.54 27.87 2.73
CA LEU A 415 -0.53 28.76 2.34
C LEU A 415 -0.56 30.02 3.23
N ALA A 416 -0.49 29.86 4.55
CA ALA A 416 -0.45 30.99 5.49
C ALA A 416 0.77 31.89 5.25
N THR A 417 1.93 31.31 4.96
CA THR A 417 3.15 32.07 4.60
C THR A 417 2.97 32.87 3.31
N ALA A 418 2.32 32.28 2.31
CA ALA A 418 2.08 32.93 1.03
C ALA A 418 1.02 34.04 1.12
N VAL A 419 -0.07 33.78 1.83
CA VAL A 419 -1.21 34.70 1.98
C VAL A 419 -0.93 35.80 3.00
N GLY A 420 -0.10 35.53 4.02
CA GLY A 420 0.17 36.44 5.13
C GLY A 420 -0.83 36.31 6.30
N SER A 421 -1.76 35.36 6.24
CA SER A 421 -2.75 35.07 7.28
C SER A 421 -3.13 33.60 7.30
N ASP A 422 -3.62 33.09 8.44
CA ASP A 422 -4.19 31.73 8.52
C ASP A 422 -5.58 31.61 7.85
N GLU A 423 -6.24 32.73 7.56
CA GLU A 423 -7.49 32.75 6.79
C GLU A 423 -7.22 32.44 5.31
N VAL A 424 -7.99 31.50 4.76
CA VAL A 424 -7.88 31.06 3.38
C VAL A 424 -8.76 31.95 2.49
N PRO A 425 -8.21 32.73 1.55
CA PRO A 425 -9.01 33.51 0.63
C PRO A 425 -9.84 32.59 -0.27
N PRO A 426 -11.06 32.99 -0.70
CA PRO A 426 -11.95 32.14 -1.49
C PRO A 426 -11.29 31.54 -2.75
N ALA A 427 -10.43 32.31 -3.43
CA ALA A 427 -9.68 31.86 -4.60
C ALA A 427 -8.76 30.66 -4.34
N PHE A 428 -8.25 30.52 -3.11
CA PHE A 428 -7.33 29.44 -2.70
C PHE A 428 -8.05 28.23 -2.11
N LYS A 429 -9.39 28.25 -2.02
CA LYS A 429 -10.16 27.17 -1.40
C LYS A 429 -9.84 25.78 -1.99
N SER A 430 -9.73 25.68 -3.30
CA SER A 430 -9.44 24.41 -3.97
C SER A 430 -8.06 23.83 -3.61
N VAL A 431 -7.08 24.71 -3.38
CA VAL A 431 -5.71 24.39 -2.94
C VAL A 431 -5.72 23.98 -1.47
N ALA A 432 -6.39 24.75 -0.61
CA ALA A 432 -6.55 24.43 0.81
C ALA A 432 -7.28 23.09 1.01
N ASP A 433 -8.34 22.82 0.26
CA ASP A 433 -9.08 21.56 0.31
C ASP A 433 -8.20 20.37 -0.14
N ALA A 434 -7.29 20.57 -1.11
CA ALA A 434 -6.31 19.54 -1.47
C ALA A 434 -5.32 19.24 -0.34
N PHE A 435 -4.78 20.26 0.31
CA PHE A 435 -3.90 20.08 1.47
C PHE A 435 -4.64 19.40 2.62
N ALA A 436 -5.87 19.82 2.93
CA ALA A 436 -6.70 19.20 3.96
C ALA A 436 -6.99 17.72 3.66
N ALA A 437 -7.11 17.34 2.38
CA ALA A 437 -7.24 15.95 1.96
C ALA A 437 -5.93 15.15 1.98
N GLY A 438 -4.81 15.75 2.41
CA GLY A 438 -3.51 15.10 2.51
C GLY A 438 -2.70 15.08 1.21
N ALA A 439 -2.97 15.97 0.26
CA ALA A 439 -2.09 16.16 -0.89
C ALA A 439 -0.77 16.82 -0.44
N GLY A 440 0.36 16.31 -0.92
CA GLY A 440 1.66 16.95 -0.71
C GLY A 440 1.79 18.27 -1.49
N PRO A 441 2.79 19.13 -1.16
CA PRO A 441 3.00 20.45 -1.79
C PRO A 441 2.98 20.42 -3.33
N VAL A 442 3.76 19.53 -3.95
CA VAL A 442 3.80 19.40 -5.41
C VAL A 442 2.49 18.88 -5.98
N ALA A 443 1.84 17.91 -5.31
CA ALA A 443 0.59 17.32 -5.79
C ALA A 443 -0.58 18.32 -5.81
N ALA A 444 -0.53 19.37 -4.97
CA ALA A 444 -1.50 20.45 -4.97
C ALA A 444 -1.24 21.51 -6.06
N TYR A 445 -0.04 21.55 -6.66
CA TYR A 445 0.36 22.56 -7.63
C TYR A 445 -0.60 22.71 -8.82
N PRO A 446 -1.19 21.64 -9.42
CA PRO A 446 -2.12 21.80 -10.53
C PRO A 446 -3.35 22.67 -10.20
N LYS A 447 -3.77 22.72 -8.94
CA LYS A 447 -4.86 23.61 -8.48
C LYS A 447 -4.40 25.05 -8.25
N LEU A 448 -3.11 25.25 -7.98
CA LEU A 448 -2.49 26.55 -7.77
C LEU A 448 -2.05 27.21 -9.08
N GLY A 449 -1.54 26.44 -10.04
CA GLY A 449 -0.97 26.94 -11.29
C GLY A 449 -1.83 27.97 -12.01
N PRO A 450 -3.15 27.74 -12.22
CA PRO A 450 -4.03 28.72 -12.83
C PRO A 450 -4.08 30.06 -12.10
N LEU A 451 -4.01 30.06 -10.76
CA LEU A 451 -4.07 31.29 -9.94
C LEU A 451 -2.85 32.18 -10.13
N THR A 452 -1.71 31.62 -10.54
CA THR A 452 -0.48 32.40 -10.81
C THR A 452 -0.61 33.35 -12.01
N ASN A 453 -1.68 33.19 -12.80
CA ASN A 453 -2.06 34.04 -13.93
C ASN A 453 -3.42 34.73 -13.73
N SER A 454 -3.91 34.81 -12.48
CA SER A 454 -5.17 35.50 -12.17
C SER A 454 -5.17 36.95 -12.67
N SER A 455 -6.34 37.43 -13.09
CA SER A 455 -6.55 38.86 -13.41
C SER A 455 -6.58 39.74 -12.15
N ASP A 456 -6.92 39.15 -11.00
CA ASP A 456 -6.82 39.82 -9.69
C ASP A 456 -5.37 39.84 -9.21
N ALA A 457 -4.82 41.04 -8.99
CA ALA A 457 -3.41 41.24 -8.68
C ALA A 457 -3.00 40.60 -7.35
N ASP A 458 -3.82 40.74 -6.30
CA ASP A 458 -3.53 40.17 -4.99
C ASP A 458 -3.52 38.64 -5.02
N THR A 459 -4.53 38.02 -5.65
CA THR A 459 -4.57 36.56 -5.87
C THR A 459 -3.36 36.09 -6.65
N LYS A 460 -3.00 36.79 -7.72
CA LYS A 460 -1.86 36.47 -8.58
C LYS A 460 -0.55 36.49 -7.80
N ASP A 461 -0.30 37.55 -7.03
CA ASP A 461 0.94 37.73 -6.29
C ASP A 461 1.08 36.71 -5.15
N ARG A 462 0.01 36.46 -4.40
CA ARG A 462 -0.03 35.41 -3.36
C ARG A 462 0.15 34.01 -3.97
N ALA A 463 -0.45 33.74 -5.13
CA ALA A 463 -0.33 32.45 -5.81
C ALA A 463 1.09 32.21 -6.32
N LYS A 464 1.74 33.25 -6.87
CA LYS A 464 3.15 33.18 -7.25
C LYS A 464 4.04 32.92 -6.05
N LYS A 465 3.83 33.62 -4.94
CA LYS A 465 4.57 33.38 -3.69
C LYS A 465 4.40 31.93 -3.19
N LEU A 466 3.18 31.39 -3.22
CA LEU A 466 2.95 29.98 -2.86
C LEU A 466 3.64 29.02 -3.84
N ALA A 467 3.60 29.31 -5.14
CA ALA A 467 4.25 28.51 -6.16
C ALA A 467 5.78 28.51 -5.96
N GLU A 468 6.38 29.65 -5.63
CA GLU A 468 7.80 29.78 -5.29
C GLU A 468 8.15 28.92 -4.08
N LEU A 469 7.36 28.98 -3.00
CA LEU A 469 7.58 28.14 -1.81
C LEU A 469 7.50 26.63 -2.13
N ILE A 470 6.52 26.22 -2.95
CA ILE A 470 6.36 24.80 -3.35
C ILE A 470 7.52 24.33 -4.23
N LEU A 471 8.00 25.18 -5.15
CA LEU A 471 9.03 24.82 -6.12
C LEU A 471 10.46 25.04 -5.63
N ALA A 472 10.67 25.83 -4.56
CA ALA A 472 11.99 26.20 -4.05
C ALA A 472 12.95 25.02 -3.83
N PRO A 473 12.53 23.89 -3.20
CA PRO A 473 13.45 22.76 -2.99
C PRO A 473 13.93 22.14 -4.30
N GLY A 474 13.02 21.97 -5.26
CA GLY A 474 13.35 21.47 -6.58
C GLY A 474 14.20 22.45 -7.39
N GLN A 475 13.93 23.76 -7.25
CA GLN A 475 14.72 24.79 -7.91
C GLN A 475 16.16 24.80 -7.39
N LYS A 476 16.36 24.67 -6.07
CA LYS A 476 17.70 24.53 -5.47
C LYS A 476 18.43 23.29 -6.00
N ALA A 477 17.76 22.14 -6.03
CA ALA A 477 18.33 20.90 -6.56
C ALA A 477 18.69 21.02 -8.05
N LEU A 478 17.82 21.63 -8.85
CA LEU A 478 18.06 21.86 -10.28
C LEU A 478 19.24 22.81 -10.51
N THR A 479 19.32 23.91 -9.76
CA THR A 479 20.46 24.83 -9.83
C THR A 479 21.77 24.13 -9.45
N GLY A 480 21.75 23.28 -8.42
CA GLY A 480 22.90 22.45 -8.07
C GLY A 480 23.33 21.51 -9.20
N ALA A 481 22.37 20.83 -9.83
CA ALA A 481 22.62 19.98 -10.99
C ALA A 481 23.18 20.76 -12.18
N GLN A 482 22.69 21.97 -12.44
CA GLN A 482 23.22 22.86 -13.49
C GLN A 482 24.67 23.27 -13.19
N ALA A 483 24.98 23.59 -11.94
CA ALA A 483 26.31 23.99 -11.52
C ALA A 483 27.33 22.84 -11.64
N SER A 484 26.93 21.60 -11.33
CA SER A 484 27.80 20.43 -11.44
C SER A 484 27.81 19.78 -12.83
N ALA A 485 27.02 20.27 -13.79
CA ALA A 485 26.84 19.65 -15.11
C ALA A 485 28.14 19.41 -15.89
N LYS A 486 29.19 20.23 -15.65
CA LYS A 486 30.50 20.07 -16.29
C LYS A 486 31.47 19.19 -15.48
N SER A 487 31.43 19.27 -14.14
CA SER A 487 32.38 18.58 -13.26
C SER A 487 31.92 17.17 -12.87
N ASP A 488 30.61 16.95 -12.77
CA ASP A 488 29.97 15.66 -12.53
C ASP A 488 28.69 15.53 -13.40
N PRO A 489 28.85 15.31 -14.72
CA PRO A 489 27.72 15.21 -15.65
C PRO A 489 26.72 14.10 -15.26
N VAL A 490 27.22 12.98 -14.74
CA VAL A 490 26.38 11.84 -14.31
C VAL A 490 25.57 12.20 -13.06
N GLY A 491 26.19 12.83 -12.05
CA GLY A 491 25.47 13.30 -10.87
C GLY A 491 24.46 14.40 -11.19
N ALA A 492 24.82 15.33 -12.07
CA ALA A 492 23.91 16.35 -12.57
C ALA A 492 22.69 15.72 -13.28
N PHE A 493 22.93 14.71 -14.11
CA PHE A 493 21.86 13.98 -14.80
C PHE A 493 20.91 13.29 -13.81
N VAL A 494 21.45 12.53 -12.85
CA VAL A 494 20.66 11.85 -11.79
C VAL A 494 19.84 12.85 -10.99
N ALA A 495 20.44 13.94 -10.55
CA ALA A 495 19.74 14.98 -9.77
C ALA A 495 18.62 15.62 -10.60
N ALA A 496 18.85 15.91 -11.88
CA ALA A 496 17.84 16.44 -12.77
C ALA A 496 16.69 15.44 -13.04
N GLU A 497 16.98 14.14 -13.20
CA GLU A 497 15.95 13.09 -13.30
C GLU A 497 15.07 13.05 -12.04
N GLN A 498 15.67 13.11 -10.86
CA GLN A 498 14.95 13.14 -9.59
C GLN A 498 14.05 14.38 -9.47
N VAL A 499 14.53 15.56 -9.89
CA VAL A 499 13.70 16.77 -9.93
C VAL A 499 12.55 16.61 -10.91
N ALA A 500 12.79 16.11 -12.12
CA ALA A 500 11.74 15.90 -13.13
C ALA A 500 10.63 14.96 -12.61
N ALA A 501 11.01 13.88 -11.90
CA ALA A 501 10.08 12.93 -11.30
C ALA A 501 9.33 13.52 -10.10
N ARG A 502 10.03 14.11 -9.13
CA ARG A 502 9.46 14.66 -7.89
C ARG A 502 8.55 15.85 -8.15
N PHE A 503 8.83 16.65 -9.18
CA PHE A 503 8.10 17.88 -9.52
C PHE A 503 7.21 17.73 -10.76
N LYS A 504 6.76 16.50 -11.07
CA LYS A 504 5.86 16.23 -12.19
C LYS A 504 4.62 17.14 -12.18
N ASN A 505 4.15 17.52 -13.36
CA ASN A 505 3.03 18.46 -13.57
C ASN A 505 3.30 19.89 -13.07
N THR A 506 4.56 20.29 -12.98
CA THR A 506 4.97 21.68 -12.71
C THR A 506 5.90 22.20 -13.82
N PRO A 507 6.06 23.53 -13.99
CA PRO A 507 7.03 24.10 -14.92
C PRO A 507 8.47 23.67 -14.65
N LEU A 508 8.79 23.32 -13.40
CA LEU A 508 10.13 22.91 -13.01
C LEU A 508 10.51 21.54 -13.60
N ALA A 509 9.54 20.60 -13.71
CA ALA A 509 9.80 19.31 -14.35
C ALA A 509 10.19 19.45 -15.82
N ALA A 510 9.62 20.40 -16.55
CA ALA A 510 10.01 20.67 -17.94
C ALA A 510 11.46 21.17 -18.02
N LYS A 511 11.85 22.10 -17.13
CA LYS A 511 13.24 22.60 -17.05
C LYS A 511 14.24 21.48 -16.73
N ALA A 512 13.90 20.62 -15.76
CA ALA A 512 14.72 19.48 -15.39
C ALA A 512 14.82 18.45 -16.55
N THR A 513 13.71 18.18 -17.24
CA THR A 513 13.67 17.30 -18.41
C THR A 513 14.57 17.84 -19.54
N ASN A 514 14.56 19.14 -19.79
CA ASN A 514 15.46 19.75 -20.77
C ASN A 514 16.94 19.56 -20.38
N LEU A 515 17.28 19.76 -19.10
CA LEU A 515 18.65 19.50 -18.63
C LEU A 515 19.05 18.03 -18.81
N THR A 516 18.17 17.08 -18.46
CA THR A 516 18.44 15.65 -18.69
C THR A 516 18.63 15.35 -20.17
N THR A 517 17.83 15.96 -21.05
CA THR A 517 17.93 15.77 -22.51
C THR A 517 19.26 16.26 -23.04
N ASN A 518 19.71 17.43 -22.59
CA ASN A 518 21.00 17.99 -22.97
C ASN A 518 22.17 17.12 -22.47
N LEU A 519 22.09 16.65 -21.22
CA LEU A 519 23.14 15.83 -20.59
C LEU A 519 23.26 14.43 -21.21
N ARG A 520 22.23 13.90 -21.88
CA ARG A 520 22.31 12.61 -22.59
C ARG A 520 23.38 12.58 -23.69
N GLY A 521 23.77 13.74 -24.23
CA GLY A 521 24.84 13.86 -25.21
C GLY A 521 26.24 13.72 -24.60
N ASP A 522 26.38 13.85 -23.27
CA ASP A 522 27.65 13.68 -22.59
C ASP A 522 28.09 12.20 -22.60
N LYS A 523 29.39 11.95 -22.81
CA LYS A 523 29.93 10.60 -22.94
C LYS A 523 29.79 9.79 -21.65
N ALA A 524 29.98 10.41 -20.48
CA ALA A 524 29.87 9.73 -19.19
C ALA A 524 28.40 9.39 -18.88
N VAL A 525 27.47 10.30 -19.20
CA VAL A 525 26.03 10.05 -19.05
C VAL A 525 25.56 8.96 -20.02
N ALA A 526 26.00 8.98 -21.28
CA ALA A 526 25.66 7.95 -22.24
C ALA A 526 26.20 6.56 -21.82
N ALA A 527 27.41 6.50 -21.26
CA ALA A 527 27.98 5.28 -20.69
C ALA A 527 27.17 4.79 -19.48
N GLU A 528 26.80 5.69 -18.56
CA GLU A 528 25.94 5.37 -17.42
C GLU A 528 24.57 4.81 -17.86
N LEU A 529 23.91 5.40 -18.85
CA LEU A 529 22.61 4.92 -19.34
C LEU A 529 22.70 3.51 -19.96
N LYS A 530 23.79 3.23 -20.69
CA LYS A 530 24.06 1.88 -21.19
C LYS A 530 24.34 0.90 -20.06
N ALA A 531 25.14 1.30 -19.06
CA ALA A 531 25.40 0.51 -17.87
C ALA A 531 24.11 0.17 -17.11
N ARG A 532 23.19 1.14 -16.94
CA ARG A 532 21.88 0.90 -16.30
C ARG A 532 21.05 -0.18 -16.98
N THR A 533 21.16 -0.33 -18.29
CA THR A 533 20.44 -1.38 -19.05
C THR A 533 20.93 -2.76 -18.61
N VAL A 534 22.23 -2.96 -18.50
CA VAL A 534 22.83 -4.22 -18.05
C VAL A 534 22.62 -4.42 -16.53
N ALA A 535 22.79 -3.37 -15.72
CA ALA A 535 22.55 -3.42 -14.28
C ALA A 535 21.08 -3.78 -13.95
N THR A 536 20.12 -3.37 -14.76
CA THR A 536 18.71 -3.79 -14.62
C THR A 536 18.56 -5.30 -14.80
N GLN A 537 19.31 -5.91 -15.72
CA GLN A 537 19.32 -7.37 -15.89
C GLN A 537 19.93 -8.08 -14.68
N VAL A 538 21.03 -7.53 -14.13
CA VAL A 538 21.61 -8.01 -12.86
C VAL A 538 20.59 -7.94 -11.73
N GLN A 539 19.87 -6.83 -11.60
CA GLN A 539 18.83 -6.67 -10.56
C GLN A 539 17.67 -7.67 -10.75
N GLN A 540 17.20 -7.85 -11.98
CA GLN A 540 16.12 -8.81 -12.28
C GLN A 540 16.53 -10.24 -11.95
N LEU A 541 17.79 -10.60 -12.26
CA LEU A 541 18.33 -11.92 -11.98
C LEU A 541 18.57 -12.12 -10.47
N GLY A 542 19.10 -11.11 -9.78
CA GLY A 542 19.21 -11.08 -8.32
C GLY A 542 17.86 -11.23 -7.63
N ASN A 543 16.82 -10.54 -8.11
CA ASN A 543 15.45 -10.73 -7.61
C ASN A 543 14.93 -12.15 -7.85
N ARG A 544 15.22 -12.73 -9.02
CA ARG A 544 14.86 -14.12 -9.34
C ARG A 544 15.55 -15.11 -8.40
N LEU A 545 16.83 -14.89 -8.09
CA LEU A 545 17.61 -15.68 -7.15
C LEU A 545 17.09 -15.52 -5.71
N ARG A 546 16.72 -14.31 -5.29
CA ARG A 546 16.08 -14.08 -3.97
C ARG A 546 14.76 -14.83 -3.82
N ALA A 547 14.11 -15.19 -4.92
CA ALA A 547 12.89 -16.00 -4.95
C ALA A 547 13.13 -17.52 -5.04
N GLN A 548 14.40 -17.99 -5.08
CA GLN A 548 14.72 -19.43 -5.14
C GLN A 548 14.82 -20.05 -3.74
N GLU A 549 14.61 -21.36 -3.68
CA GLU A 549 14.80 -22.16 -2.47
C GLU A 549 16.23 -22.04 -1.91
N GLY A 550 16.34 -21.69 -0.62
CA GLY A 550 17.62 -21.50 0.08
C GLY A 550 18.17 -20.06 0.04
N SER A 551 17.41 -19.10 -0.49
CA SER A 551 17.85 -17.71 -0.66
C SER A 551 18.02 -16.89 0.62
N PHE A 552 17.71 -17.47 1.80
CA PHE A 552 17.97 -16.86 3.11
C PHE A 552 19.47 -16.79 3.42
N SER A 553 20.25 -17.73 2.86
CA SER A 553 21.70 -17.76 2.87
C SER A 553 22.22 -17.84 1.43
N PRO A 554 22.05 -16.77 0.64
CA PRO A 554 22.31 -16.80 -0.81
C PRO A 554 23.79 -17.04 -1.18
N GLY A 555 24.69 -16.96 -0.19
CA GLY A 555 26.12 -17.29 -0.34
C GLY A 555 26.49 -18.74 -0.01
N GLU A 556 25.57 -19.59 0.47
CA GLU A 556 25.93 -20.97 0.80
C GLU A 556 26.17 -21.82 -0.45
N SER A 557 27.15 -22.73 -0.38
CA SER A 557 27.58 -23.57 -1.51
C SER A 557 26.44 -24.42 -2.10
N ALA A 558 25.51 -24.88 -1.26
CA ALA A 558 24.34 -25.63 -1.69
C ALA A 558 23.39 -24.78 -2.56
N PHE A 559 23.14 -23.52 -2.16
CA PHE A 559 22.32 -22.58 -2.92
C PHE A 559 22.98 -22.20 -4.25
N LEU A 560 24.28 -21.88 -4.21
CA LEU A 560 25.05 -21.51 -5.39
C LEU A 560 25.11 -22.64 -6.43
N SER A 561 25.32 -23.89 -5.97
CA SER A 561 25.37 -25.07 -6.86
C SER A 561 24.01 -25.36 -7.50
N LYS A 562 22.92 -25.24 -6.74
CA LYS A 562 21.56 -25.45 -7.27
C LYS A 562 21.15 -24.41 -8.31
N ASN A 563 21.67 -23.18 -8.18
CA ASN A 563 21.35 -22.05 -9.06
C ASN A 563 22.48 -21.69 -10.03
N GLN A 564 23.40 -22.62 -10.30
CA GLN A 564 24.66 -22.37 -11.01
C GLN A 564 24.48 -21.60 -12.32
N ALA A 565 23.50 -21.96 -13.15
CA ALA A 565 23.27 -21.27 -14.43
C ALA A 565 22.92 -19.78 -14.26
N ALA A 566 22.09 -19.46 -13.27
CA ALA A 566 21.72 -18.07 -12.95
C ALA A 566 22.88 -17.31 -12.30
N ILE A 567 23.67 -17.97 -11.46
CA ILE A 567 24.87 -17.40 -10.84
C ILE A 567 25.93 -17.06 -11.91
N GLU A 568 26.20 -17.97 -12.85
CA GLU A 568 27.11 -17.73 -13.96
C GLU A 568 26.61 -16.63 -14.90
N GLN A 569 25.30 -16.57 -15.17
CA GLN A 569 24.72 -15.46 -15.92
C GLN A 569 24.88 -14.12 -15.19
N LEU A 570 24.69 -14.08 -13.87
CA LEU A 570 24.86 -12.86 -13.08
C LEU A 570 26.32 -12.39 -13.09
N LYS A 571 27.26 -13.35 -12.96
CA LYS A 571 28.69 -13.10 -13.06
C LYS A 571 29.09 -12.56 -14.44
N ALA A 572 28.61 -13.15 -15.52
CA ALA A 572 28.89 -12.70 -16.88
C ALA A 572 28.38 -11.26 -17.13
N LEU A 573 27.18 -10.94 -16.65
CA LEU A 573 26.63 -9.58 -16.73
C LEU A 573 27.45 -8.57 -15.90
N LEU A 574 27.93 -8.98 -14.72
CA LEU A 574 28.79 -8.15 -13.89
C LEU A 574 30.17 -7.92 -14.52
N GLU A 575 30.78 -8.96 -15.10
CA GLU A 575 32.03 -8.84 -15.86
C GLU A 575 31.87 -7.94 -17.08
N GLN A 576 30.73 -8.03 -17.77
CA GLN A 576 30.39 -7.11 -18.85
C GLN A 576 30.34 -5.65 -18.35
N LEU A 577 29.66 -5.40 -17.23
CA LEU A 577 29.59 -4.06 -16.63
C LEU A 577 30.97 -3.52 -16.24
N ARG A 578 31.79 -4.33 -15.58
CA ARG A 578 33.16 -3.95 -15.19
C ARG A 578 34.06 -3.68 -16.39
N LYS A 579 33.93 -4.47 -17.46
CA LYS A 579 34.74 -4.30 -18.67
C LYS A 579 34.31 -3.10 -19.50
N GLN A 580 33.00 -2.92 -19.71
CA GLN A 580 32.47 -1.91 -20.62
C GLN A 580 32.21 -0.57 -19.93
N TYR A 581 31.89 -0.58 -18.64
CA TYR A 581 31.46 0.59 -17.86
C TYR A 581 32.05 0.59 -16.43
N PRO A 582 33.38 0.49 -16.24
CA PRO A 582 34.01 0.31 -14.93
C PRO A 582 33.73 1.45 -13.93
N THR A 583 33.51 2.67 -14.42
CA THR A 583 33.33 3.87 -13.60
C THR A 583 31.87 4.32 -13.48
N ALA A 584 30.92 3.56 -14.05
CA ALA A 584 29.50 3.88 -13.97
C ALA A 584 28.94 3.64 -12.56
N ARG A 585 28.02 4.49 -12.11
CA ARG A 585 27.33 4.30 -10.82
C ARG A 585 26.48 3.04 -10.84
N ALA A 586 25.85 2.75 -11.97
CA ALA A 586 25.09 1.52 -12.17
C ALA A 586 25.93 0.23 -11.98
N THR A 587 27.23 0.27 -12.29
CA THR A 587 28.15 -0.85 -12.05
C THR A 587 28.33 -1.08 -10.55
N ALA A 588 28.57 -0.02 -9.77
CA ALA A 588 28.71 -0.13 -8.32
C ALA A 588 27.43 -0.65 -7.63
N GLU A 589 26.24 -0.26 -8.10
CA GLU A 589 24.98 -0.81 -7.61
C GLU A 589 24.80 -2.30 -7.97
N ALA A 590 25.15 -2.69 -9.20
CA ALA A 590 25.13 -4.09 -9.62
C ALA A 590 26.09 -4.96 -8.79
N GLU A 591 27.25 -4.43 -8.40
CA GLU A 591 28.19 -5.13 -7.50
C GLU A 591 27.60 -5.38 -6.11
N LYS A 592 26.76 -4.48 -5.59
CA LYS A 592 26.07 -4.72 -4.31
C LYS A 592 25.14 -5.93 -4.40
N VAL A 593 24.38 -6.04 -5.49
CA VAL A 593 23.50 -7.19 -5.74
C VAL A 593 24.32 -8.47 -5.85
N ALA A 594 25.43 -8.44 -6.59
CA ALA A 594 26.28 -9.62 -6.81
C ALA A 594 26.95 -10.11 -5.52
N ARG A 595 27.36 -9.19 -4.63
CA ARG A 595 27.96 -9.52 -3.34
C ARG A 595 27.07 -10.38 -2.45
N GLU A 596 25.75 -10.27 -2.56
CA GLU A 596 24.81 -11.12 -1.82
C GLU A 596 25.01 -12.61 -2.15
N PHE A 597 25.49 -12.92 -3.36
CA PHE A 597 25.69 -14.27 -3.87
C PHE A 597 27.17 -14.68 -3.88
N GLN A 598 28.02 -14.03 -3.07
CA GLN A 598 29.48 -14.24 -3.03
C GLN A 598 30.20 -14.07 -4.36
N ILE A 599 29.62 -13.32 -5.30
CA ILE A 599 30.30 -12.94 -6.53
C ILE A 599 31.13 -11.69 -6.21
N PRO A 600 32.47 -11.78 -6.35
CA PRO A 600 33.38 -10.70 -5.99
C PRO A 600 33.16 -9.46 -6.84
#